data_AF-A0A6L8E2D1-F1
#
_entry.id   AF-A0A6L8E2D1-F1
#
_cell.length_a   1.000
_cell.length_b   1.000
_cell.length_c   1.000
_cell.angle_alpha   90.00
_cell.angle_beta   90.00
_cell.angle_gamma   90.00
#
_symmetry.space_group_name_H-M   'P 1'
#
loop_
_entity.id
_entity.type
_entity.pdbx_description
1 polymer ?
#
loop_
_entity_poly.entity_id
_entity_poly.type
_entity_poly.pdbx_seq_one_letter_code
_entity_poly.pdbx_strand_id
1 'polypeptide(L)'
;MFRVARHTAHPTVTDCEDYHAVLAVADQWSQMKTGRDGPDFRRWANPFTFMTTCYENRVVTRLDFDTKEEFAQQIDDLVKFHAMNDAWNGIDPPSEHVRKRFIATGAGRFIDPLPILQPPPILEPLQGHRPKPLKAAHDGAYVTGRARTA
;
A
#
# COMPACT_ATOMS: atom_id res chain seq x y z
N MET A 1 22.36 7.24 -10.59
CA MET A 1 22.29 8.70 -10.33
C MET A 1 21.05 9.19 -11.06
N PHE A 2 19.94 9.49 -10.37
CA PHE A 2 18.68 9.79 -11.07
C PHE A 2 18.62 11.23 -11.60
N ARG A 3 17.91 11.43 -12.71
CA ARG A 3 17.69 12.75 -13.30
C ARG A 3 16.33 13.26 -12.85
N VAL A 4 16.32 14.46 -12.27
CA VAL A 4 15.08 15.14 -11.86
C VAL A 4 14.75 16.19 -12.90
N ALA A 5 13.56 16.10 -13.48
CA ALA A 5 13.01 17.12 -14.34
C ALA A 5 11.69 17.63 -13.73
N ARG A 6 11.59 18.95 -13.57
CA ARG A 6 10.35 19.61 -13.13
C ARG A 6 9.79 20.41 -14.28
N HIS A 7 8.52 20.18 -14.58
CA HIS A 7 7.81 20.86 -15.63
C HIS A 7 6.51 21.42 -15.06
N THR A 8 6.12 22.61 -15.50
CA THR A 8 4.72 23.01 -15.39
C THR A 8 3.90 22.07 -16.28
N ALA A 9 2.75 21.62 -15.80
CA ALA A 9 1.86 20.82 -16.62
C ALA A 9 1.54 21.58 -17.94
N HIS A 10 1.31 20.84 -19.02
CA HIS A 10 0.91 21.45 -20.30
C HIS A 10 -0.31 22.36 -20.05
N PRO A 11 -0.45 23.53 -20.72
CA PRO A 11 -1.55 24.48 -20.45
C PRO A 11 -2.96 23.88 -20.60
N THR A 12 -3.10 22.73 -21.24
CA THR A 12 -4.37 21.99 -21.37
C THR A 12 -4.63 20.98 -20.25
N VAL A 13 -3.64 20.71 -19.39
CA VAL A 13 -3.78 19.89 -18.19
C VAL A 13 -4.17 20.82 -17.05
N THR A 14 -5.46 20.85 -16.74
CA THR A 14 -6.02 21.80 -15.78
C THR A 14 -6.05 21.26 -14.36
N ASP A 15 -6.11 19.94 -14.24
CA ASP A 15 -6.08 19.19 -12.99
C ASP A 15 -5.38 17.82 -13.13
N CYS A 16 -5.41 17.05 -12.04
CA CYS A 16 -4.77 15.74 -11.97
C CYS A 16 -5.49 14.66 -12.81
N GLU A 17 -6.79 14.80 -13.09
CA GLU A 17 -7.55 13.86 -13.91
C GLU A 17 -7.18 14.01 -15.39
N ASP A 18 -7.02 15.24 -15.87
CA ASP A 18 -6.52 15.50 -17.22
C ASP A 18 -5.16 14.83 -17.43
N TYR A 19 -4.27 14.96 -16.45
CA TYR A 19 -2.96 14.32 -16.52
C TYR A 19 -3.05 12.80 -16.46
N HIS A 20 -3.94 12.26 -15.61
CA HIS A 20 -4.22 10.84 -15.55
C HIS A 20 -4.67 10.29 -16.91
N ALA A 21 -5.59 10.99 -17.58
CA ALA A 21 -6.08 10.62 -18.90
C ALA A 21 -4.95 10.59 -19.95
N VAL A 22 -4.03 11.56 -19.92
CA VAL A 22 -2.85 11.58 -20.79
C VAL A 22 -1.98 10.34 -20.58
N LEU A 23 -1.74 9.93 -19.32
CA LEU A 23 -0.93 8.75 -19.01
C LEU A 23 -1.65 7.43 -19.34
N ALA A 24 -2.98 7.40 -19.20
CA ALA A 24 -3.81 6.23 -19.49
C ALA A 24 -3.76 5.84 -20.97
N VAL A 25 -3.68 6.81 -21.89
CA VAL A 25 -3.55 6.56 -23.34
C VAL A 25 -2.29 5.75 -23.68
N ALA A 26 -1.22 5.89 -22.90
CA ALA A 26 0.03 5.19 -23.15
C ALA A 26 0.03 3.72 -22.67
N ASP A 27 -0.95 3.29 -21.86
CA ASP A 27 -1.09 1.92 -21.31
C ASP A 27 0.21 1.31 -20.70
N GLN A 28 1.12 2.17 -20.24
CA GLN A 28 2.41 1.78 -19.66
C GLN A 28 2.59 2.30 -18.24
N TRP A 29 1.69 3.18 -17.80
CA TRP A 29 1.75 3.85 -16.51
C TRP A 29 0.79 3.21 -15.53
N SER A 30 1.26 3.01 -14.31
CA SER A 30 0.45 2.53 -13.20
C SER A 30 0.34 3.60 -12.15
N GLN A 31 -0.86 3.85 -11.66
CA GLN A 31 -1.07 4.76 -10.54
C GLN A 31 -0.48 4.13 -9.28
N MET A 32 0.28 4.92 -8.52
CA MET A 32 0.72 4.57 -7.17
C MET A 32 -0.26 5.20 -6.21
N LYS A 33 -1.19 4.40 -5.69
CA LYS A 33 -2.31 4.88 -4.88
C LYS A 33 -1.87 5.16 -3.46
N THR A 34 -2.20 6.34 -2.96
CA THR A 34 -1.85 6.80 -1.61
C THR A 34 -3.05 7.39 -0.88
N GLY A 35 -2.91 7.66 0.42
CA GLY A 35 -3.93 8.36 1.21
C GLY A 35 -4.15 9.83 0.80
N ARG A 36 -3.30 10.38 -0.09
CA ARG A 36 -3.37 11.76 -0.60
C ARG A 36 -3.92 11.85 -2.02
N ASP A 37 -4.36 10.75 -2.61
CA ASP A 37 -4.88 10.74 -3.98
C ASP A 37 -6.09 11.67 -4.08
N GLY A 38 -5.93 12.75 -4.86
CA GLY A 38 -6.92 13.81 -4.98
C GLY A 38 -6.73 14.63 -6.25
N PRO A 39 -7.60 15.63 -6.49
CA PRO A 39 -7.59 16.43 -7.72
C PRO A 39 -6.31 17.26 -7.90
N ASP A 40 -5.54 17.48 -6.82
CA ASP A 40 -4.31 18.27 -6.84
C ASP A 40 -3.05 17.42 -6.68
N PHE A 41 -3.17 16.12 -6.41
CA PHE A 41 -2.03 15.25 -6.12
C PHE A 41 -2.27 13.80 -6.50
N ARG A 42 -1.43 13.26 -7.40
CA ARG A 42 -1.30 11.81 -7.66
C ARG A 42 0.10 11.49 -8.19
N ARG A 43 0.44 10.20 -8.12
CA ARG A 43 1.72 9.67 -8.61
C ARG A 43 1.51 8.46 -9.51
N TRP A 44 2.42 8.30 -10.46
CA TRP A 44 2.46 7.16 -11.37
C TRP A 44 3.88 6.65 -11.57
N ALA A 45 3.98 5.38 -11.93
CA ALA A 45 5.22 4.71 -12.25
C ALA A 45 5.12 3.99 -13.59
N ASN A 46 6.21 4.02 -14.37
CA ASN A 46 6.36 3.31 -15.62
C ASN A 46 7.51 2.29 -15.49
N PRO A 47 7.21 0.98 -15.46
CA PRO A 47 8.21 -0.07 -15.28
C PRO A 47 8.97 -0.40 -16.57
N PHE A 48 8.62 0.17 -17.72
CA PHE A 48 9.31 -0.04 -19.00
C PHE A 48 10.49 0.89 -19.17
N THR A 49 10.30 2.14 -18.77
CA THR A 49 11.29 3.22 -18.92
C THR A 49 11.97 3.59 -17.61
N PHE A 50 11.62 2.92 -16.51
CA PHE A 50 12.13 3.20 -15.15
C PHE A 50 11.92 4.67 -14.81
N MET A 51 10.65 5.08 -14.80
CA MET A 51 10.26 6.45 -14.54
C MET A 51 9.18 6.53 -13.48
N THR A 52 9.23 7.57 -12.66
CA THR A 52 8.10 7.99 -11.85
C THR A 52 7.71 9.42 -12.17
N THR A 53 6.44 9.73 -12.03
CA THR A 53 5.92 11.08 -12.17
C THR A 53 4.96 11.40 -11.04
N CYS A 54 5.01 12.63 -10.57
CA CYS A 54 4.12 13.18 -9.56
C CYS A 54 3.47 14.43 -10.13
N TYR A 55 2.15 14.50 -10.09
CA TYR A 55 1.43 15.75 -10.27
C TYR A 55 1.16 16.32 -8.88
N GLU A 56 1.51 17.58 -8.66
CA GLU A 56 1.20 18.33 -7.45
C GLU A 56 0.94 19.79 -7.80
N ASN A 57 -0.27 20.30 -7.53
CA ASN A 57 -0.63 21.71 -7.73
C ASN A 57 -0.23 22.27 -9.12
N ARG A 58 -0.59 21.57 -10.21
CA ARG A 58 -0.26 21.92 -11.62
C ARG A 58 1.23 21.83 -11.98
N VAL A 59 2.06 21.30 -11.08
CA VAL A 59 3.46 20.99 -11.35
C VAL A 59 3.61 19.48 -11.53
N VAL A 60 4.27 19.10 -12.61
CA VAL A 60 4.67 17.71 -12.87
C VAL A 60 6.14 17.56 -12.56
N THR A 61 6.46 16.71 -11.59
CA THR A 61 7.83 16.28 -11.31
C THR A 61 8.03 14.89 -11.89
N ARG A 62 9.07 14.73 -12.71
CA ARG A 62 9.49 13.48 -13.31
C ARG A 62 10.84 13.07 -12.76
N LEU A 63 10.98 11.78 -12.46
CA LEU A 63 12.23 11.14 -12.08
C LEU A 63 12.53 10.02 -13.08
N ASP A 64 13.72 10.05 -13.66
CA ASP A 64 14.24 9.02 -14.56
C ASP A 64 15.38 8.26 -13.84
N PHE A 65 15.30 6.93 -13.88
CA PHE A 65 16.26 6.02 -13.24
C PHE A 65 17.04 5.25 -14.30
N ASP A 66 18.35 5.09 -14.11
CA ASP A 66 19.21 4.40 -15.09
C ASP A 66 19.06 2.87 -14.99
N THR A 67 18.67 2.37 -13.81
CA THR A 67 18.55 0.95 -13.53
C THR A 67 17.20 0.59 -12.91
N LYS A 68 16.81 -0.68 -13.07
CA LYS A 68 15.60 -1.20 -12.44
C LYS A 68 15.72 -1.23 -10.91
N GLU A 69 16.93 -1.42 -10.38
CA GLU A 69 17.22 -1.42 -8.95
C GLU A 69 17.00 -0.04 -8.33
N GLU A 70 17.48 1.02 -9.00
CA GLU A 70 17.22 2.41 -8.57
C GLU A 70 15.72 2.74 -8.59
N PHE A 71 15.03 2.32 -9.65
CA PHE A 71 13.57 2.49 -9.75
C PHE A 71 12.81 1.74 -8.64
N ALA A 72 13.18 0.48 -8.37
CA ALA A 72 12.55 -0.31 -7.32
C ALA A 72 12.86 0.25 -5.92
N GLN A 73 14.07 0.76 -5.70
CA GLN A 73 14.43 1.42 -4.45
C GLN A 73 13.64 2.71 -4.25
N GLN A 74 13.45 3.51 -5.31
CA GLN A 74 12.60 4.70 -5.20
C GLN A 74 11.17 4.34 -4.77
N ILE A 75 10.57 3.29 -5.35
CA ILE A 75 9.23 2.85 -4.96
C ILE A 75 9.21 2.40 -3.49
N ASP A 76 10.23 1.66 -3.05
CA ASP A 76 10.39 1.23 -1.66
C ASP A 76 10.48 2.42 -0.69
N ASP A 77 11.25 3.45 -1.04
CA ASP A 77 11.39 4.68 -0.25
C ASP A 77 10.06 5.48 -0.21
N LEU A 78 9.32 5.51 -1.32
CA LEU A 78 7.99 6.11 -1.37
C LEU A 78 7.00 5.37 -0.48
N VAL A 79 6.98 4.03 -0.53
CA VAL A 79 6.13 3.20 0.33
C VAL A 79 6.43 3.47 1.81
N LYS A 80 7.73 3.51 2.19
CA LYS A 80 8.15 3.84 3.55
C LYS A 80 7.70 5.23 3.98
N PHE A 81 7.88 6.23 3.11
CA PHE A 81 7.42 7.59 3.38
C PHE A 81 5.91 7.63 3.64
N HIS A 82 5.12 7.01 2.77
CA HIS A 82 3.66 7.01 2.89
C HIS A 82 3.17 6.18 4.10
N ALA A 83 3.82 5.07 4.41
CA ALA A 83 3.53 4.30 5.63
C ALA A 83 3.78 5.10 6.92
N MET A 84 4.64 6.12 6.89
CA MET A 84 4.94 6.97 8.05
C MET A 84 4.09 8.24 8.12
N ASN A 85 3.59 8.75 6.99
CA ASN A 85 2.97 10.08 6.90
C ASN A 85 1.49 10.05 6.49
N ASP A 86 1.04 9.00 5.81
CA ASP A 86 -0.36 8.84 5.37
C ASP A 86 -0.73 7.35 5.21
N ALA A 87 -1.05 6.89 3.99
CA ALA A 87 -1.37 5.52 3.65
C ALA A 87 -0.79 5.17 2.27
N TRP A 88 -0.29 3.94 2.14
CA TRP A 88 0.07 3.33 0.86
C TRP A 88 -0.99 2.29 0.50
N ASN A 89 -1.67 2.49 -0.64
CA ASN A 89 -2.76 1.62 -1.10
C ASN A 89 -2.32 0.71 -2.27
N GLY A 90 -1.07 0.76 -2.69
CA GLY A 90 -0.53 -0.13 -3.72
C GLY A 90 -0.40 0.50 -5.11
N ILE A 91 0.19 -0.26 -6.02
CA ILE A 91 0.32 0.09 -7.44
C ILE A 91 -0.81 -0.58 -8.19
N ASP A 92 -1.51 0.16 -9.06
CA ASP A 92 -2.61 -0.33 -9.90
C ASP A 92 -2.17 -0.45 -11.37
N PRO A 93 -1.78 -1.65 -11.85
CA PRO A 93 -1.38 -1.86 -13.22
C PRO A 93 -2.59 -1.92 -14.16
N PRO A 94 -2.60 -1.16 -15.28
CA PRO A 94 -3.73 -1.15 -16.20
C PRO A 94 -3.89 -2.46 -16.98
N SER A 95 -2.84 -3.29 -17.05
CA SER A 95 -2.88 -4.60 -17.70
C SER A 95 -1.92 -5.61 -17.07
N GLU A 96 -2.18 -6.91 -17.32
CA GLU A 96 -1.31 -8.01 -16.89
C GLU A 96 0.11 -7.89 -17.47
N HIS A 97 0.25 -7.28 -18.64
CA HIS A 97 1.56 -7.02 -19.23
C HIS A 97 2.37 -6.04 -18.38
N VAL A 98 1.76 -4.92 -17.95
CA VAL A 98 2.39 -3.95 -17.06
C VAL A 98 2.69 -4.59 -15.69
N ARG A 99 1.76 -5.39 -15.16
CA ARG A 99 1.95 -6.16 -13.92
C ARG A 99 3.22 -7.01 -13.94
N LYS A 100 3.40 -7.82 -14.99
CA LYS A 100 4.60 -8.66 -15.17
C LYS A 100 5.89 -7.84 -15.23
N ARG A 101 5.83 -6.63 -15.79
CA ARG A 101 7.00 -5.74 -15.85
C ARG A 101 7.38 -5.20 -14.48
N PHE A 102 6.42 -4.81 -13.64
CA PHE A 102 6.71 -4.47 -12.24
C PHE A 102 7.35 -5.62 -11.46
N ILE A 103 6.92 -6.86 -11.70
CA ILE A 103 7.56 -8.04 -11.09
C ILE A 103 9.03 -8.15 -11.55
N ALA A 104 9.30 -7.96 -12.84
CA ALA A 104 10.64 -8.02 -13.42
C ALA A 104 11.59 -6.91 -12.93
N THR A 105 11.06 -5.76 -12.51
CA THR A 105 11.86 -4.68 -11.88
C THR A 105 12.14 -4.92 -10.41
N GLY A 106 11.47 -5.89 -9.76
CA GLY A 106 11.54 -6.12 -8.32
C GLY A 106 10.52 -5.33 -7.49
N ALA A 107 9.75 -4.43 -8.13
CA ALA A 107 8.70 -3.63 -7.48
C ALA A 107 7.33 -4.36 -7.39
N GLY A 108 7.23 -5.59 -7.90
CA GLY A 108 5.98 -6.35 -7.93
C GLY A 108 5.34 -6.63 -6.56
N ARG A 109 6.12 -6.56 -5.48
CA ARG A 109 5.65 -6.72 -4.09
C ARG A 109 4.75 -5.57 -3.60
N PHE A 110 4.69 -4.46 -4.35
CA PHE A 110 3.91 -3.26 -4.01
C PHE A 110 2.63 -3.12 -4.83
N ILE A 111 2.36 -4.07 -5.74
CA ILE A 111 1.14 -4.08 -6.53
C ILE A 111 -0.04 -4.30 -5.59
N ASP A 112 -1.04 -3.42 -5.68
CA ASP A 112 -2.29 -3.51 -4.92
C ASP A 112 -2.88 -4.91 -5.14
N PRO A 113 -3.28 -5.64 -4.09
CA PRO A 113 -4.05 -6.85 -4.31
C PRO A 113 -5.31 -6.51 -5.12
N LEU A 114 -5.53 -7.24 -6.22
CA LEU A 114 -6.90 -7.54 -6.69
C LEU A 114 -7.76 -7.89 -5.46
N PRO A 115 -9.06 -7.53 -5.42
CA PRO A 115 -9.90 -7.86 -4.28
C PRO A 115 -9.82 -9.36 -4.03
N ILE A 116 -9.17 -9.76 -2.93
CA ILE A 116 -9.35 -11.10 -2.40
C ILE A 116 -10.77 -11.07 -1.83
N LEU A 117 -11.75 -11.50 -2.61
CA LEU A 117 -12.99 -12.06 -2.06
C LEU A 117 -12.63 -13.35 -1.32
N GLN A 118 -11.99 -13.21 -0.18
CA GLN A 118 -12.05 -14.18 0.89
C GLN A 118 -12.42 -13.38 2.13
N PRO A 119 -13.61 -13.60 2.71
CA PRO A 119 -13.84 -13.12 4.05
C PRO A 119 -12.71 -13.63 4.96
N PRO A 120 -12.39 -12.93 6.06
CA PRO A 120 -11.47 -13.47 7.05
C PRO A 120 -11.93 -14.91 7.35
N PRO A 121 -11.00 -15.87 7.55
CA PRO A 121 -11.41 -17.18 8.03
C PRO A 121 -12.27 -16.93 9.26
N ILE A 122 -13.53 -17.36 9.19
CA ILE A 122 -14.37 -17.43 10.37
C ILE A 122 -13.54 -18.31 11.30
N LEU A 123 -12.98 -17.70 12.34
CA LEU A 123 -12.52 -18.46 13.48
C LEU A 123 -13.78 -19.13 13.99
N GLU A 124 -13.99 -20.38 13.57
CA GLU A 124 -14.93 -21.24 14.26
C GLU A 124 -14.59 -21.11 15.74
N PRO A 125 -15.57 -20.84 16.62
CA PRO A 125 -15.30 -20.98 18.04
C PRO A 125 -14.72 -22.38 18.22
N LEU A 126 -13.56 -22.47 18.88
CA LEU A 126 -12.93 -23.74 19.26
C LEU A 126 -13.97 -24.60 20.00
N GLN A 127 -14.75 -25.36 19.25
CA GLN A 127 -15.63 -26.38 19.77
C GLN A 127 -14.74 -27.55 20.10
N GLY A 128 -14.50 -27.74 21.39
CA GLY A 128 -14.03 -29.04 21.87
C GLY A 128 -12.71 -29.07 22.61
N HIS A 129 -12.43 -28.10 23.47
CA HIS A 129 -11.74 -28.43 24.72
C HIS A 129 -12.64 -28.13 25.90
N ARG A 130 -13.53 -29.08 26.21
CA ARG A 130 -14.02 -29.21 27.59
C ARG A 130 -12.78 -29.38 28.48
N PRO A 131 -12.56 -28.53 29.48
CA PRO A 131 -11.71 -28.92 30.59
C PRO A 131 -12.34 -30.17 31.22
N LYS A 132 -11.55 -31.23 31.40
CA LYS A 132 -11.96 -32.37 32.21
C LYS A 132 -12.41 -31.85 33.59
N PRO A 133 -13.49 -32.37 34.19
CA PRO A 133 -13.82 -32.02 35.56
C PRO A 133 -12.64 -32.40 36.45
N LEU A 134 -12.07 -31.44 37.15
CA LEU A 134 -11.21 -31.72 38.29
C LEU A 134 -12.03 -32.55 39.27
N LYS A 135 -11.58 -33.78 39.54
CA LYS A 135 -12.08 -34.60 40.63
C LYS A 135 -12.02 -33.76 41.91
N ALA A 136 -13.14 -33.71 42.63
CA ALA A 136 -13.16 -33.30 44.02
C ALA A 136 -12.18 -34.19 44.80
N ALA A 137 -11.10 -33.59 45.30
CA ALA A 137 -10.47 -34.06 46.51
C ALA A 137 -11.11 -33.25 47.65
N HIS A 138 -12.00 -33.92 48.37
CA HIS A 138 -12.35 -33.55 49.73
C HIS A 138 -11.06 -33.38 50.54
N ASP A 139 -10.91 -32.24 51.21
CA ASP A 139 -10.81 -32.22 52.68
C ASP A 139 -10.54 -30.81 53.19
N GLY A 140 -11.23 -30.47 54.28
CA GLY A 140 -10.59 -29.69 55.33
C GLY A 140 -10.89 -28.20 55.39
N ALA A 141 -11.78 -27.88 56.33
CA ALA A 141 -11.70 -26.75 57.25
C ALA A 141 -12.07 -25.33 56.76
N TYR A 142 -13.22 -24.90 57.30
CA TYR A 142 -13.58 -23.54 57.68
C TYR A 142 -12.43 -22.74 58.29
N VAL A 143 -12.46 -21.42 58.10
CA VAL A 143 -12.71 -20.40 59.16
C VAL A 143 -12.06 -19.05 58.76
N THR A 144 -12.93 -18.05 58.57
CA THR A 144 -12.87 -16.59 58.90
C THR A 144 -11.54 -15.81 58.79
N GLY A 145 -11.50 -14.53 58.40
CA GLY A 145 -12.50 -13.46 58.40
C GLY A 145 -11.94 -12.23 57.66
N ARG A 146 -12.82 -11.36 57.13
CA ARG A 146 -13.03 -9.95 57.54
C ARG A 146 -11.76 -9.10 57.73
N ALA A 147 -11.65 -7.85 57.28
CA ALA A 147 -12.52 -6.95 56.52
C ALA A 147 -11.72 -5.67 56.18
N ARG A 148 -12.13 -5.02 55.07
CA ARG A 148 -12.30 -3.56 54.84
C ARG A 148 -11.20 -2.53 55.20
N THR A 149 -10.82 -1.80 54.14
CA THR A 149 -10.61 -0.34 54.02
C THR A 149 -10.11 0.46 55.22
N ALA A 150 -8.96 1.11 55.05
CA ALA A 150 -8.79 2.56 55.05
C ALA A 150 -7.56 2.91 54.21
#